data_AF-A0A1H2UJ77-F1
#
_entry.id   AF-A0A1H2UJ77-F1
#
_cell.length_a   1.000
_cell.length_b   1.000
_cell.length_c   1.000
_cell.angle_alpha   90.00
_cell.angle_beta   90.00
_cell.angle_gamma   90.00
#
_symmetry.space_group_name_H-M   'P 1'
#
loop_
_entity.id
_entity.type
_entity.pdbx_description
1 polymer ?
#
loop_
_entity_poly.entity_id
_entity_poly.type
_entity_poly.pdbx_seq_one_letter_code
_entity_poly.pdbx_strand_id
1 'polypeptide(L)'
;MQLSNTIPEKCTTMGRFLYTNCNTLSENVIERQYARQPELAAKYGKKGKKLSLQDCRYHIFYLGEAICIHSKPLFLDYMQWVKVLMHNLGIPEKYLITNLQIIKEIVSENIAENQFTKEEADIIHEYLDAGLMVFEKKENDTVSYIDRNAYYGKLAGKYIDLLIEGKKNAASDLIFSALEKGATIEDIYLNIFQPSQYEVGRLWQTNGISVAKEHYITASTQHIMSRLYPEMISQGNKDRTVVATCIGNELHELGVRMVADFFEMDGWNSYYLGANTPAESIIQTVNDTNAQVVIVSATLSINVHKLKALVQELRNSKDLENTTIMVGGHPFNIDPELWKKVGADLNAPDAKQSLALANELFE
;
A
#
# COMPACT_ATOMS: atom_id res chain seq x y z
N MET A 1 4.17 9.01 -9.53
CA MET A 1 3.36 7.85 -9.99
C MET A 1 2.39 8.33 -11.07
N GLN A 2 2.44 7.82 -12.29
CA GLN A 2 1.35 8.02 -13.25
C GLN A 2 0.16 7.17 -12.79
N LEU A 3 -1.01 7.79 -12.67
CA LEU A 3 -2.26 7.05 -12.49
C LEU A 3 -2.48 6.25 -13.78
N SER A 4 -2.44 4.93 -13.67
CA SER A 4 -2.85 4.04 -14.75
C SER A 4 -4.38 4.02 -14.76
N ASN A 5 -4.98 4.40 -15.89
CA ASN A 5 -6.44 4.42 -16.05
C ASN A 5 -7.05 3.01 -16.26
N THR A 6 -6.42 1.96 -15.71
CA THR A 6 -6.97 0.61 -15.79
C THR A 6 -8.22 0.53 -14.93
N ILE A 7 -9.38 0.53 -15.57
CA ILE A 7 -10.68 0.36 -14.89
C ILE A 7 -10.78 -1.10 -14.42
N PRO A 8 -11.19 -1.38 -13.17
CA PRO A 8 -11.41 -2.75 -12.73
C PRO A 8 -12.49 -3.43 -13.59
N GLU A 9 -12.23 -4.63 -14.10
CA GLU A 9 -13.17 -5.35 -14.98
C GLU A 9 -14.55 -5.54 -14.34
N LYS A 10 -14.58 -5.86 -13.03
CA LYS A 10 -15.79 -5.98 -12.21
C LYS A 10 -15.94 -4.80 -11.23
N CYS A 11 -15.86 -3.57 -11.73
CA CYS A 11 -16.21 -2.39 -10.93
C CYS A 11 -17.72 -2.11 -10.99
N THR A 12 -18.27 -1.62 -9.87
CA THR A 12 -19.61 -1.02 -9.79
C THR A 12 -19.79 0.12 -10.80
N THR A 13 -21.02 0.41 -11.22
CA THR A 13 -21.33 1.52 -12.12
C THR A 13 -20.72 2.84 -11.62
N MET A 14 -20.87 3.10 -10.31
CA MET A 14 -20.36 4.28 -9.61
C MET A 14 -18.84 4.39 -9.65
N GLY A 15 -18.11 3.33 -9.30
CA GLY A 15 -16.66 3.36 -9.31
C GLY A 15 -16.12 3.48 -10.75
N ARG A 16 -16.76 2.82 -11.72
CA ARG A 16 -16.40 2.92 -13.15
C ARG A 16 -16.56 4.35 -13.65
N PHE A 17 -17.59 5.05 -13.20
CA PHE A 17 -17.78 6.45 -13.52
C PHE A 17 -16.70 7.34 -12.96
N LEU A 18 -16.39 7.20 -11.66
CA LEU A 18 -15.35 7.98 -11.02
C LEU A 18 -14.01 7.77 -11.72
N TYR A 19 -13.71 6.55 -12.16
CA TYR A 19 -12.53 6.26 -12.96
C TYR A 19 -12.53 6.89 -14.33
N THR A 20 -13.58 6.63 -15.11
CA THR A 20 -13.69 7.06 -16.51
C THR A 20 -13.66 8.58 -16.61
N ASN A 21 -14.26 9.26 -15.63
CA ASN A 21 -14.39 10.71 -15.62
C ASN A 21 -13.41 11.41 -14.66
N CYS A 22 -12.44 10.69 -14.07
CA CYS A 22 -11.53 11.23 -13.04
C CYS A 22 -10.88 12.55 -13.48
N ASN A 23 -10.39 12.62 -14.73
CA ASN A 23 -9.76 13.84 -15.25
C ASN A 23 -10.75 15.01 -15.34
N THR A 24 -11.88 14.82 -16.01
CA THR A 24 -12.91 15.85 -16.20
C THR A 24 -13.51 16.31 -14.86
N LEU A 25 -13.82 15.36 -13.97
CA LEU A 25 -14.32 15.65 -12.63
C LEU A 25 -13.31 16.48 -11.85
N SER A 26 -12.03 16.08 -11.85
CA SER A 26 -10.98 16.82 -11.14
C SER A 26 -10.81 18.24 -11.68
N GLU A 27 -10.91 18.44 -13.00
CA GLU A 27 -10.83 19.76 -13.61
C GLU A 27 -11.99 20.66 -13.16
N ASN A 28 -13.22 20.14 -13.18
CA ASN A 28 -14.41 20.83 -12.70
C ASN A 28 -14.32 21.17 -11.20
N VAL A 29 -13.84 20.22 -10.38
CA VAL A 29 -13.64 20.42 -8.94
C VAL A 29 -12.65 21.56 -8.69
N ILE A 30 -11.50 21.54 -9.37
CA ILE A 30 -10.45 22.54 -9.16
C ILE A 30 -10.85 23.91 -9.70
N GLU A 31 -11.58 23.99 -10.81
CA GLU A 31 -12.14 25.26 -11.28
C GLU A 31 -13.07 25.87 -10.24
N ARG A 32 -14.04 25.09 -9.74
CA ARG A 32 -15.00 25.54 -8.73
C ARG A 32 -14.31 25.89 -7.40
N GLN A 33 -13.29 25.13 -7.00
CA GLN A 33 -12.53 25.40 -5.78
C GLN A 33 -11.79 26.73 -5.87
N TYR A 34 -11.09 26.99 -6.98
CA TYR A 34 -10.36 28.24 -7.17
C TYR A 34 -11.29 29.45 -7.33
N ALA A 35 -12.53 29.26 -7.80
CA ALA A 35 -13.56 30.29 -7.78
C ALA A 35 -14.06 30.60 -6.37
N ARG A 36 -14.24 29.57 -5.52
CA ARG A 36 -14.70 29.72 -4.12
C ARG A 36 -13.61 30.21 -3.16
N GLN A 37 -12.36 29.90 -3.47
CA GLN A 37 -11.19 30.18 -2.63
C GLN A 37 -10.14 30.93 -3.46
N PRO A 38 -10.43 32.17 -3.90
CA PRO A 38 -9.55 32.95 -4.78
C PRO A 38 -8.16 33.19 -4.15
N GLU A 39 -8.03 33.10 -2.82
CA GLU A 39 -6.75 33.19 -2.14
C GLU A 39 -5.77 32.07 -2.54
N LEU A 40 -6.25 30.91 -3.01
CA LEU A 40 -5.39 29.82 -3.50
C LEU A 40 -4.56 30.25 -4.71
N ALA A 41 -5.16 31.03 -5.62
CA ALA A 41 -4.47 31.55 -6.79
C ALA A 41 -3.37 32.54 -6.39
N ALA A 42 -3.67 33.43 -5.43
CA ALA A 42 -2.69 34.39 -4.91
C ALA A 42 -1.54 33.71 -4.17
N LYS A 43 -1.83 32.67 -3.36
CA LYS A 43 -0.83 31.99 -2.53
C LYS A 43 0.05 31.00 -3.28
N TYR A 44 -0.52 30.21 -4.20
CA TYR A 44 0.18 29.08 -4.82
C TYR A 44 0.36 29.20 -6.34
N GLY A 45 -0.29 30.18 -6.98
CA GLY A 45 -0.16 30.46 -8.40
C GLY A 45 -0.49 29.27 -9.33
N LYS A 46 0.05 29.31 -10.55
CA LYS A 46 -0.20 28.28 -11.58
C LYS A 46 0.35 26.91 -11.20
N LYS A 47 1.52 26.87 -10.55
CA LYS A 47 2.14 25.62 -10.09
C LYS A 47 1.27 24.94 -9.02
N GLY A 48 0.76 25.71 -8.07
CA GLY A 48 -0.20 25.25 -7.07
C GLY A 48 -1.43 24.63 -7.70
N LYS A 49 -2.06 25.32 -8.66
CA LYS A 49 -3.25 24.80 -9.34
C LYS A 49 -3.01 23.46 -10.04
N LYS A 50 -1.84 23.27 -10.64
CA LYS A 50 -1.45 21.99 -11.25
C LYS A 50 -1.29 20.87 -10.22
N LEU A 51 -0.70 21.16 -9.05
CA LEU A 51 -0.57 20.20 -7.96
C LEU A 51 -1.93 19.87 -7.34
N SER A 52 -2.78 20.87 -7.08
CA SER A 52 -4.14 20.64 -6.59
C SER A 52 -4.97 19.78 -7.54
N LEU A 53 -4.80 19.96 -8.86
CA LEU A 53 -5.41 19.07 -9.85
C LEU A 53 -4.91 17.63 -9.75
N GLN A 54 -3.61 17.44 -9.52
CA GLN A 54 -3.05 16.12 -9.31
C GLN A 54 -3.58 15.47 -8.02
N ASP A 55 -3.65 16.22 -6.92
CA ASP A 55 -4.15 15.73 -5.63
C ASP A 55 -5.64 15.38 -5.72
N CYS A 56 -6.44 16.21 -6.38
CA CYS A 56 -7.86 15.95 -6.62
C CYS A 56 -8.09 14.66 -7.42
N ARG A 57 -7.24 14.40 -8.44
CA ARG A 57 -7.27 13.12 -9.17
C ARG A 57 -7.02 11.94 -8.24
N TYR A 58 -6.06 12.05 -7.31
CA TYR A 58 -5.86 11.01 -6.31
C TYR A 58 -7.10 10.85 -5.42
N HIS A 59 -7.70 11.93 -4.91
CA HIS A 59 -8.89 11.83 -4.06
C HIS A 59 -10.03 11.08 -4.74
N ILE A 60 -10.33 11.42 -5.99
CA ILE A 60 -11.38 10.77 -6.79
C ILE A 60 -11.00 9.32 -7.10
N PHE A 61 -9.73 9.05 -7.40
CA PHE A 61 -9.28 7.70 -7.73
C PHE A 61 -9.34 6.77 -6.51
N TYR A 62 -8.86 7.20 -5.34
CA TYR A 62 -8.97 6.41 -4.10
C TYR A 62 -10.44 6.21 -3.66
N LEU A 63 -11.30 7.21 -3.88
CA LEU A 63 -12.75 7.07 -3.66
C LEU A 63 -13.35 6.01 -4.60
N GLY A 64 -13.03 6.10 -5.90
CA GLY A 64 -13.48 5.13 -6.91
C GLY A 64 -13.03 3.71 -6.58
N GLU A 65 -11.77 3.54 -6.17
CA GLU A 65 -11.21 2.24 -5.80
C GLU A 65 -11.93 1.61 -4.60
N ALA A 66 -12.09 2.40 -3.53
CA ALA A 66 -12.77 1.95 -2.34
C ALA A 66 -14.22 1.54 -2.62
N ILE A 67 -14.91 2.25 -3.52
CA ILE A 67 -16.27 1.93 -3.96
C ILE A 67 -16.29 0.66 -4.84
N CYS A 68 -15.37 0.51 -5.81
CA CYS A 68 -15.32 -0.68 -6.66
C CYS A 68 -15.06 -1.96 -5.86
N ILE A 69 -14.28 -1.87 -4.77
CA ILE A 69 -13.93 -3.01 -3.91
C ILE A 69 -14.83 -3.09 -2.67
N HIS A 70 -15.84 -2.22 -2.55
CA HIS A 70 -16.77 -2.18 -1.41
C HIS A 70 -16.05 -2.12 -0.05
N SER A 71 -15.04 -1.26 0.06
CA SER A 71 -14.25 -1.09 1.28
C SER A 71 -14.12 0.37 1.67
N LYS A 72 -15.08 0.83 2.48
CA LYS A 72 -15.02 2.13 3.15
C LYS A 72 -13.75 2.32 4.01
N PRO A 73 -13.26 1.31 4.77
CA PRO A 73 -12.02 1.45 5.53
C PRO A 73 -10.82 1.93 4.70
N LEU A 74 -10.68 1.48 3.44
CA LEU A 74 -9.60 1.92 2.56
C LEU A 74 -9.68 3.41 2.22
N PHE A 75 -10.88 3.95 2.02
CA PHE A 75 -11.05 5.39 1.77
C PHE A 75 -10.75 6.20 3.03
N LEU A 76 -11.18 5.73 4.20
CA LEU A 76 -10.93 6.40 5.47
C LEU A 76 -9.44 6.41 5.85
N ASP A 77 -8.74 5.30 5.62
CA ASP A 77 -7.28 5.21 5.78
C ASP A 77 -6.57 6.24 4.89
N TYR A 78 -6.96 6.31 3.62
CA TYR A 78 -6.44 7.33 2.70
C TYR A 78 -6.75 8.77 3.15
N MET A 79 -7.97 9.05 3.62
CA MET A 79 -8.37 10.37 4.12
C MET A 79 -7.56 10.79 5.36
N GLN A 80 -7.36 9.88 6.31
CA GLN A 80 -6.50 10.11 7.47
C GLN A 80 -5.06 10.35 7.03
N TRP A 81 -4.57 9.57 6.07
CA TRP A 81 -3.22 9.68 5.57
C TRP A 81 -2.96 11.04 4.90
N VAL A 82 -3.85 11.48 4.02
CA VAL A 82 -3.69 12.77 3.32
C VAL A 82 -3.92 13.97 4.23
N LYS A 83 -4.79 13.86 5.24
CA LYS A 83 -4.98 14.90 6.25
C LYS A 83 -3.66 15.22 6.97
N VAL A 84 -2.97 14.19 7.45
CA VAL A 84 -1.66 14.32 8.11
C VAL A 84 -0.61 14.90 7.15
N LEU A 85 -0.55 14.41 5.91
CA LEU A 85 0.38 14.93 4.90
C LEU A 85 0.17 16.43 4.67
N MET A 86 -1.06 16.84 4.36
CA MET A 86 -1.39 18.22 4.02
C MET A 86 -1.13 19.17 5.20
N HIS A 87 -1.45 18.74 6.43
CA HIS A 87 -1.13 19.47 7.64
C HIS A 87 0.37 19.75 7.75
N ASN A 88 1.21 18.73 7.58
CA ASN A 88 2.67 18.84 7.68
C ASN A 88 3.32 19.59 6.49
N LEU A 89 2.60 19.72 5.37
CA LEU A 89 2.97 20.61 4.27
C LEU A 89 2.50 22.07 4.47
N GLY A 90 1.84 22.38 5.58
CA GLY A 90 1.31 23.72 5.88
C GLY A 90 0.10 24.09 5.02
N ILE A 91 -0.65 23.10 4.55
CA ILE A 91 -1.89 23.25 3.78
C ILE A 91 -3.08 23.13 4.76
N PRO A 92 -3.86 24.21 4.97
CA PRO A 92 -5.02 24.18 5.85
C PRO A 92 -6.06 23.11 5.46
N GLU A 93 -6.56 22.38 6.45
CA GLU A 93 -7.58 21.32 6.28
C GLU A 93 -8.84 21.83 5.56
N LYS A 94 -9.21 23.10 5.75
CA LYS A 94 -10.35 23.73 5.06
C LYS A 94 -10.29 23.57 3.54
N TYR A 95 -9.10 23.51 2.93
CA TYR A 95 -8.97 23.35 1.49
C TYR A 95 -9.33 21.93 1.04
N LEU A 96 -8.98 20.92 1.82
CA LEU A 96 -9.36 19.54 1.54
C LEU A 96 -10.85 19.31 1.82
N ILE A 97 -11.38 19.86 2.91
CA ILE A 97 -12.82 19.84 3.23
C ILE A 97 -13.63 20.47 2.08
N THR A 98 -13.25 21.66 1.61
CA THR A 98 -13.93 22.31 0.47
C THR A 98 -13.81 21.48 -0.81
N ASN A 99 -12.67 20.84 -1.06
CA ASN A 99 -12.49 19.98 -2.22
C ASN A 99 -13.47 18.78 -2.19
N LEU A 100 -13.57 18.07 -1.06
CA LEU A 100 -14.50 16.95 -0.87
C LEU A 100 -15.97 17.39 -0.98
N GLN A 101 -16.33 18.56 -0.44
CA GLN A 101 -17.67 19.12 -0.59
C GLN A 101 -18.02 19.42 -2.04
N ILE A 102 -17.08 19.96 -2.82
CA ILE A 102 -17.28 20.20 -4.25
C ILE A 102 -17.42 18.88 -5.03
N ILE A 103 -16.64 17.85 -4.69
CA ILE A 103 -16.82 16.51 -5.28
C ILE A 103 -18.25 16.02 -5.03
N LYS A 104 -18.76 16.16 -3.79
CA LYS A 104 -20.13 15.75 -3.42
C LYS A 104 -21.21 16.49 -4.21
N GLU A 105 -21.04 17.80 -4.41
CA GLU A 105 -21.94 18.61 -5.24
C GLU A 105 -21.95 18.18 -6.70
N ILE A 106 -20.76 17.99 -7.30
CA ILE A 106 -20.64 17.57 -8.70
C ILE A 106 -21.26 16.19 -8.89
N VAL A 107 -21.06 15.26 -7.96
CA VAL A 107 -21.72 13.94 -7.99
C VAL A 107 -23.25 14.11 -7.98
N SER A 108 -23.78 15.01 -7.14
CA SER A 108 -25.23 15.30 -7.11
C SER A 108 -25.76 15.87 -8.43
N GLU A 109 -24.99 16.74 -9.09
CA GLU A 109 -25.35 17.33 -10.38
C GLU A 109 -25.40 16.27 -11.50
N ASN A 110 -24.48 15.29 -11.48
CA ASN A 110 -24.45 14.21 -12.47
C ASN A 110 -25.62 13.21 -12.34
N ILE A 111 -26.36 13.21 -11.23
CA ILE A 111 -27.64 12.48 -11.10
C ILE A 111 -28.66 13.07 -12.08
N ALA A 112 -28.72 14.40 -12.18
CA ALA A 112 -29.67 15.11 -13.05
C ALA A 112 -29.38 14.87 -14.54
N GLU A 113 -28.15 14.46 -14.86
CA GLU A 113 -27.71 14.10 -16.21
C GLU A 113 -27.92 12.61 -16.56
N ASN A 114 -28.64 11.84 -15.71
CA ASN A 114 -28.91 10.40 -15.86
C ASN A 114 -27.66 9.51 -15.94
N GLN A 115 -26.55 9.91 -15.31
CA GLN A 115 -25.34 9.08 -15.29
C GLN A 115 -25.37 8.02 -14.17
N PHE A 116 -26.09 8.27 -13.06
CA PHE A 116 -26.31 7.34 -11.92
C PHE A 116 -27.73 7.47 -11.38
N THR A 117 -28.20 6.41 -10.71
CA THR A 117 -29.43 6.49 -9.90
C THR A 117 -29.20 7.28 -8.61
N LYS A 118 -30.28 7.67 -7.93
CA LYS A 118 -30.18 8.33 -6.64
C LYS A 118 -29.52 7.44 -5.59
N GLU A 119 -29.87 6.15 -5.58
CA GLU A 119 -29.30 5.16 -4.66
C GLU A 119 -27.79 4.99 -4.89
N GLU A 120 -27.34 5.03 -6.13
CA GLU A 120 -25.91 4.97 -6.49
C GLU A 120 -25.15 6.22 -6.00
N ALA A 121 -25.75 7.41 -6.13
CA ALA A 121 -25.13 8.62 -5.62
C ALA A 121 -25.09 8.67 -4.08
N ASP A 122 -26.12 8.13 -3.41
CA ASP A 122 -26.17 8.03 -1.95
C ASP A 122 -24.98 7.21 -1.40
N ILE A 123 -24.54 6.16 -2.12
CA ILE A 123 -23.34 5.40 -1.76
C ILE A 123 -22.08 6.26 -1.86
N ILE A 124 -21.91 7.03 -2.94
CA ILE A 124 -20.75 7.92 -3.10
C ILE A 124 -20.74 8.97 -1.98
N HIS A 125 -21.91 9.54 -1.67
CA HIS A 125 -22.08 10.51 -0.59
C HIS A 125 -21.76 9.90 0.77
N GLU A 126 -22.14 8.66 1.04
CA GLU A 126 -21.83 7.96 2.28
C GLU A 126 -20.31 7.85 2.52
N TYR A 127 -19.53 7.56 1.46
CA TYR A 127 -18.07 7.52 1.55
C TYR A 127 -17.47 8.91 1.76
N LEU A 128 -17.94 9.91 1.02
CA LEU A 128 -17.50 11.30 1.15
C LEU A 128 -17.81 11.87 2.54
N ASP A 129 -18.99 11.60 3.08
CA ASP A 129 -19.40 12.05 4.41
C ASP A 129 -18.56 11.39 5.50
N ALA A 130 -18.30 10.09 5.39
CA ALA A 130 -17.39 9.40 6.30
C ALA A 130 -15.96 9.97 6.21
N GLY A 131 -15.49 10.32 5.00
CA GLY A 131 -14.21 10.99 4.80
C GLY A 131 -14.16 12.39 5.43
N LEU A 132 -15.25 13.16 5.33
CA LEU A 132 -15.39 14.48 5.97
C LEU A 132 -15.33 14.38 7.49
N MET A 133 -15.90 13.33 8.09
CA MET A 133 -15.84 13.11 9.56
C MET A 133 -14.42 12.92 10.09
N VAL A 134 -13.44 12.53 9.25
CA VAL A 134 -12.02 12.43 9.64
C VAL A 134 -11.45 13.78 10.11
N PHE A 135 -11.99 14.90 9.59
CA PHE A 135 -11.56 16.26 9.92
C PHE A 135 -12.19 16.81 11.21
N GLU A 136 -13.22 16.16 11.77
CA GLU A 136 -13.79 16.56 13.05
C GLU A 136 -12.87 16.22 14.22
N LYS A 137 -12.03 15.18 14.05
CA LYS A 137 -11.02 14.79 15.04
C LYS A 137 -9.86 15.78 15.01
N LYS A 138 -9.45 16.29 16.18
CA LYS A 138 -8.32 17.23 16.31
C LYS A 138 -6.95 16.58 16.16
N GLU A 139 -6.85 15.26 16.29
CA GLU A 139 -5.58 14.54 16.26
C GLU A 139 -5.02 14.50 14.84
N ASN A 140 -3.86 15.14 14.68
CA ASN A 140 -3.03 15.11 13.48
C ASN A 140 -1.68 14.43 13.74
N ASP A 141 -1.41 14.08 14.99
CA ASP A 141 -0.15 13.47 15.40
C ASP A 141 -0.14 11.99 15.05
N THR A 142 0.93 11.56 14.38
CA THR A 142 1.23 10.14 14.15
C THR A 142 2.25 9.68 15.18
N VAL A 143 1.88 8.64 15.94
CA VAL A 143 2.81 7.99 16.88
C VAL A 143 3.89 7.26 16.09
N SER A 144 5.12 7.24 16.61
CA SER A 144 6.21 6.49 15.98
C SER A 144 5.92 4.99 15.95
N TYR A 145 6.32 4.32 14.87
CA TYR A 145 6.26 2.86 14.75
C TYR A 145 7.39 2.15 15.52
N ILE A 146 8.27 2.91 16.16
CA ILE A 146 9.40 2.39 16.93
C ILE A 146 9.22 2.77 18.41
N ASP A 147 8.90 1.79 19.25
CA ASP A 147 8.99 1.95 20.70
C ASP A 147 10.45 1.88 21.17
N ARG A 148 11.11 3.04 21.28
CA ARG A 148 12.51 3.14 21.72
C ARG A 148 12.75 2.69 23.18
N ASN A 149 11.73 2.27 23.92
CA ASN A 149 11.89 1.69 25.25
C ASN A 149 12.05 0.16 25.20
N ALA A 150 11.44 -0.50 24.21
CA ALA A 150 11.58 -1.93 23.98
C ALA A 150 13.01 -2.32 23.58
N TYR A 151 13.40 -3.57 23.85
CA TYR A 151 14.76 -4.06 23.55
C TYR A 151 15.13 -3.90 22.07
N TYR A 152 14.34 -4.49 21.16
CA TYR A 152 14.56 -4.33 19.72
C TYR A 152 14.21 -2.93 19.23
N GLY A 153 13.28 -2.22 19.87
CA GLY A 153 12.95 -0.85 19.49
C GLY A 153 14.10 0.15 19.73
N LYS A 154 14.97 -0.07 20.72
CA LYS A 154 16.23 0.68 20.85
C LYS A 154 17.16 0.46 19.64
N LEU A 155 17.27 -0.79 19.18
CA LEU A 155 18.07 -1.14 18.02
C LEU A 155 17.47 -0.55 16.73
N ALA A 156 16.15 -0.65 16.53
CA ALA A 156 15.45 -0.04 15.43
C ALA A 156 15.61 1.48 15.39
N GLY A 157 15.48 2.15 16.54
CA GLY A 157 15.70 3.58 16.65
C GLY A 157 17.12 3.98 16.26
N LYS A 158 18.13 3.24 16.74
CA LYS A 158 19.54 3.49 16.35
C LYS A 158 19.79 3.19 14.88
N TYR A 159 19.19 2.12 14.35
CA TYR A 159 19.31 1.72 12.95
C TYR A 159 18.81 2.82 12.01
N ILE A 160 17.61 3.34 12.25
CA ILE A 160 17.03 4.41 11.43
C ILE A 160 17.83 5.71 11.57
N ASP A 161 18.29 6.07 12.78
CA ASP A 161 19.10 7.28 12.99
C ASP A 161 20.40 7.22 12.16
N LEU A 162 21.08 6.06 12.15
CA LEU A 162 22.30 5.86 11.34
C LEU A 162 22.03 6.01 9.85
N LEU A 163 20.92 5.46 9.33
CA LEU A 163 20.58 5.59 7.92
C LEU A 163 20.13 7.02 7.57
N ILE A 164 19.44 7.72 8.47
CA ILE A 164 19.14 9.15 8.33
C ILE A 164 20.44 9.97 8.24
N GLU A 165 21.46 9.62 9.01
CA GLU A 165 22.79 10.25 8.95
C GLU A 165 23.65 9.80 7.76
N GLY A 166 23.18 8.88 6.91
CA GLY A 166 23.94 8.36 5.76
C GLY A 166 25.03 7.35 6.13
N LYS A 167 24.98 6.79 7.34
CA LYS A 167 25.97 5.85 7.89
C LYS A 167 25.57 4.40 7.63
N LYS A 168 25.38 4.04 6.35
CA LYS A 168 24.98 2.67 5.92
C LYS A 168 25.84 1.56 6.54
N ASN A 169 27.16 1.72 6.55
CA ASN A 169 28.07 0.69 7.07
C ASN A 169 27.85 0.46 8.57
N ALA A 170 27.75 1.54 9.36
CA ALA A 170 27.46 1.43 10.79
C ALA A 170 26.07 0.85 11.08
N ALA A 171 25.07 1.15 10.23
CA ALA A 171 23.76 0.52 10.33
C ALA A 171 23.84 -0.99 10.03
N SER A 172 24.64 -1.40 9.05
CA SER A 172 24.91 -2.81 8.77
C SER A 172 25.61 -3.48 9.95
N ASP A 173 26.67 -2.88 10.48
CA ASP A 173 27.45 -3.43 11.61
C ASP A 173 26.57 -3.59 12.87
N LEU A 174 25.61 -2.68 13.08
CA LEU A 174 24.63 -2.79 14.15
C LEU A 174 23.78 -4.06 14.03
N ILE A 175 23.33 -4.40 12.82
CA ILE A 175 22.53 -5.60 12.55
C ILE A 175 23.37 -6.86 12.78
N PHE A 176 24.58 -6.93 12.22
CA PHE A 176 25.47 -8.08 12.42
C PHE A 176 25.85 -8.26 13.90
N SER A 177 26.11 -7.18 14.63
CA SER A 177 26.35 -7.26 16.08
C SER A 177 25.12 -7.76 16.86
N ALA A 178 23.90 -7.49 16.39
CA ALA A 178 22.70 -8.04 17.00
C ALA A 178 22.60 -9.57 16.77
N LEU A 179 22.94 -10.05 15.56
CA LEU A 179 23.02 -11.48 15.25
C LEU A 179 24.08 -12.20 16.09
N GLU A 180 25.28 -11.63 16.21
CA GLU A 180 26.35 -12.17 17.08
C GLU A 180 25.93 -12.29 18.55
N LYS A 181 24.98 -11.46 18.99
CA LYS A 181 24.41 -11.47 20.34
C LYS A 181 23.18 -12.38 20.48
N GLY A 182 22.85 -13.15 19.44
CA GLY A 182 21.80 -14.15 19.46
C GLY A 182 20.44 -13.71 18.93
N ALA A 183 20.32 -12.53 18.32
CA ALA A 183 19.09 -12.19 17.58
C ALA A 183 18.95 -13.12 16.37
N THR A 184 17.72 -13.54 16.06
CA THR A 184 17.43 -14.32 14.85
C THR A 184 17.21 -13.40 13.65
N ILE A 185 17.29 -13.94 12.42
CA ILE A 185 16.88 -13.19 11.21
C ILE A 185 15.41 -12.74 11.30
N GLU A 186 14.54 -13.60 11.86
CA GLU A 186 13.15 -13.27 12.16
C GLU A 186 13.06 -12.02 13.06
N ASP A 187 13.85 -11.95 14.13
CA ASP A 187 13.88 -10.79 15.02
C ASP A 187 14.32 -9.52 14.29
N ILE A 188 15.37 -9.62 13.46
CA ILE A 188 15.86 -8.49 12.67
C ILE A 188 14.76 -8.00 11.71
N TYR A 189 14.07 -8.91 11.03
CA TYR A 189 13.07 -8.55 10.02
C TYR A 189 11.84 -7.92 10.68
N LEU A 190 11.23 -8.60 11.65
CA LEU A 190 9.95 -8.20 12.23
C LEU A 190 10.10 -7.08 13.26
N ASN A 191 11.20 -7.04 14.03
CA ASN A 191 11.34 -6.10 15.14
C ASN A 191 12.28 -4.93 14.85
N ILE A 192 13.04 -4.97 13.74
CA ILE A 192 13.94 -3.88 13.34
C ILE A 192 13.58 -3.34 11.95
N PHE A 193 13.65 -4.15 10.90
CA PHE A 193 13.46 -3.66 9.53
C PHE A 193 12.02 -3.22 9.27
N GLN A 194 11.03 -4.06 9.56
CA GLN A 194 9.62 -3.74 9.37
C GLN A 194 9.19 -2.44 10.07
N PRO A 195 9.39 -2.27 11.40
CA PRO A 195 9.02 -1.02 12.07
C PRO A 195 9.86 0.17 11.60
N SER A 196 11.11 -0.04 11.17
CA SER A 196 11.91 1.02 10.55
C SER A 196 11.31 1.50 9.23
N GLN A 197 10.82 0.60 8.37
CA GLN A 197 10.20 1.00 7.10
C GLN A 197 8.86 1.73 7.32
N TYR A 198 8.06 1.31 8.30
CA TYR A 198 6.86 2.06 8.68
C TYR A 198 7.20 3.45 9.23
N GLU A 199 8.25 3.55 10.05
CA GLU A 199 8.72 4.84 10.58
C GLU A 199 9.27 5.75 9.47
N VAL A 200 9.97 5.21 8.48
CA VAL A 200 10.40 5.96 7.29
C VAL A 200 9.19 6.52 6.54
N GLY A 201 8.15 5.71 6.32
CA GLY A 201 6.90 6.16 5.71
C GLY A 201 6.24 7.30 6.50
N ARG A 202 6.18 7.17 7.84
CA ARG A 202 5.67 8.20 8.74
C ARG A 202 6.47 9.49 8.65
N LEU A 203 7.80 9.40 8.75
CA LEU A 203 8.70 10.55 8.68
C LEU A 203 8.59 11.26 7.32
N TRP A 204 8.40 10.52 6.23
CA TRP A 204 8.16 11.13 4.93
C TRP A 204 6.80 11.85 4.89
N GLN A 205 5.74 11.19 5.35
CA GLN A 205 4.39 11.75 5.42
C GLN A 205 4.34 13.03 6.27
N THR A 206 5.07 13.07 7.39
CA THR A 206 5.14 14.24 8.27
C THR A 206 6.23 15.24 7.85
N ASN A 207 6.75 15.15 6.63
CA ASN A 207 7.78 16.05 6.08
C ASN A 207 9.07 16.12 6.93
N GLY A 208 9.37 15.09 7.72
CA GLY A 208 10.59 14.94 8.50
C GLY A 208 11.78 14.44 7.69
N ILE A 209 11.54 13.72 6.59
CA ILE A 209 12.55 13.33 5.60
C ILE A 209 12.09 13.59 4.17
N SER A 210 13.03 13.82 3.27
CA SER A 210 12.74 13.92 1.84
C SER A 210 12.53 12.55 1.20
N VAL A 211 11.89 12.51 0.04
CA VAL A 211 11.77 11.29 -0.78
C VAL A 211 13.15 10.69 -1.12
N ALA A 212 14.17 11.52 -1.35
CA ALA A 212 15.53 11.02 -1.61
C ALA A 212 16.11 10.28 -0.40
N LYS A 213 15.76 10.71 0.82
CA LYS A 213 16.18 10.05 2.05
C LYS A 213 15.42 8.74 2.28
N GLU A 214 14.11 8.73 2.03
CA GLU A 214 13.30 7.50 2.03
C GLU A 214 13.93 6.46 1.10
N HIS A 215 14.13 6.79 -0.18
CA HIS A 215 14.77 5.91 -1.16
C HIS A 215 16.14 5.40 -0.69
N TYR A 216 16.97 6.27 -0.09
CA TYR A 216 18.28 5.88 0.43
C TYR A 216 18.18 4.86 1.58
N ILE A 217 17.24 5.06 2.49
CA ILE A 217 17.02 4.16 3.62
C ILE A 217 16.52 2.80 3.11
N THR A 218 15.50 2.78 2.26
CA THR A 218 14.94 1.58 1.62
C THR A 218 16.01 0.77 0.89
N ALA A 219 16.81 1.43 0.02
CA ALA A 219 17.90 0.77 -0.71
C ALA A 219 19.03 0.27 0.22
N SER A 220 19.31 1.00 1.30
CA SER A 220 20.29 0.56 2.30
C SER A 220 19.80 -0.67 3.06
N THR A 221 18.52 -0.72 3.42
CA THR A 221 17.90 -1.90 4.05
C THR A 221 17.93 -3.10 3.11
N GLN A 222 17.54 -2.95 1.84
CA GLN A 222 17.67 -4.02 0.83
C GLN A 222 19.09 -4.57 0.74
N HIS A 223 20.09 -3.68 0.66
CA HIS A 223 21.49 -4.09 0.63
C HIS A 223 21.91 -4.87 1.88
N ILE A 224 21.45 -4.45 3.07
CA ILE A 224 21.76 -5.15 4.32
C ILE A 224 21.06 -6.51 4.33
N MET A 225 19.80 -6.62 3.91
CA MET A 225 19.10 -7.90 3.75
C MET A 225 19.88 -8.85 2.82
N SER A 226 20.38 -8.36 1.68
CA SER A 226 21.23 -9.16 0.78
C SER A 226 22.52 -9.66 1.43
N ARG A 227 23.05 -8.96 2.43
CA ARG A 227 24.23 -9.41 3.18
C ARG A 227 23.90 -10.47 4.23
N LEU A 228 22.64 -10.64 4.59
CA LEU A 228 22.20 -11.60 5.60
C LEU A 228 22.00 -13.03 5.06
N TYR A 229 21.92 -13.22 3.74
CA TYR A 229 21.71 -14.55 3.13
C TYR A 229 22.69 -15.63 3.61
N PRO A 230 24.00 -15.37 3.75
CA PRO A 230 24.92 -16.40 4.25
C PRO A 230 24.60 -16.89 5.67
N GLU A 231 23.88 -16.09 6.46
CA GLU A 231 23.46 -16.41 7.83
C GLU A 231 22.07 -17.07 7.89
N MET A 232 21.34 -17.12 6.77
CA MET A 232 20.03 -17.76 6.68
C MET A 232 20.21 -19.28 6.63
N ILE A 233 19.98 -19.93 7.77
CA ILE A 233 20.00 -21.40 7.85
C ILE A 233 18.63 -21.92 7.38
N SER A 234 18.62 -22.59 6.22
CA SER A 234 17.43 -23.30 5.73
C SER A 234 17.21 -24.58 6.53
N GLN A 235 15.95 -24.88 6.89
CA GLN A 235 15.54 -26.10 7.62
C GLN A 235 15.57 -27.39 6.77
N GLY A 236 16.18 -27.35 5.59
CA GLY A 236 16.19 -28.45 4.62
C GLY A 236 15.31 -28.13 3.42
N ASN A 237 14.99 -29.14 2.61
CA ASN A 237 14.09 -28.96 1.46
C ASN A 237 12.76 -29.65 1.76
N LYS A 238 11.65 -28.90 1.67
CA LYS A 238 10.28 -29.41 1.86
C LYS A 238 9.64 -29.89 0.55
N ASP A 239 10.31 -29.75 -0.59
CA ASP A 239 9.79 -29.98 -1.94
C ASP A 239 8.47 -29.23 -2.21
N ARG A 240 8.37 -28.02 -1.66
CA ARG A 240 7.25 -27.08 -1.84
C ARG A 240 7.77 -25.79 -2.43
N THR A 241 6.99 -25.19 -3.31
CA THR A 241 7.35 -24.02 -4.08
C THR A 241 6.36 -22.89 -3.81
N VAL A 242 6.90 -21.70 -3.56
CA VAL A 242 6.13 -20.47 -3.41
C VAL A 242 6.61 -19.43 -4.42
N VAL A 243 5.69 -18.69 -5.02
CA VAL A 243 6.00 -17.50 -5.83
C VAL A 243 5.51 -16.27 -5.07
N ALA A 244 6.40 -15.33 -4.76
CA ALA A 244 6.11 -14.12 -4.00
C ALA A 244 6.42 -12.87 -4.84
N THR A 245 5.44 -11.97 -4.99
CA THR A 245 5.55 -10.79 -5.86
C THR A 245 4.73 -9.61 -5.37
N CYS A 246 5.14 -8.40 -5.75
CA CYS A 246 4.23 -7.26 -5.76
C CYS A 246 3.36 -7.27 -7.02
N ILE A 247 2.16 -6.70 -6.92
CA ILE A 247 1.30 -6.48 -8.09
C ILE A 247 1.91 -5.43 -9.05
N GLY A 248 1.48 -5.42 -10.32
CA GLY A 248 1.87 -4.40 -11.29
C GLY A 248 1.62 -2.95 -10.81
N ASN A 249 2.58 -2.07 -11.10
CA ASN A 249 2.73 -0.68 -10.66
C ASN A 249 2.91 -0.50 -9.14
N GLU A 250 3.17 -1.56 -8.39
CA GLU A 250 3.58 -1.48 -6.99
C GLU A 250 5.11 -1.54 -6.89
N LEU A 251 5.70 -0.58 -6.18
CA LEU A 251 7.15 -0.46 -5.99
C LEU A 251 7.61 -0.86 -4.59
N HIS A 252 6.68 -1.01 -3.65
CA HIS A 252 6.97 -1.28 -2.24
C HIS A 252 7.17 -2.78 -1.97
N GLU A 253 8.34 -3.30 -2.34
CA GLU A 253 8.64 -4.74 -2.36
C GLU A 253 9.28 -5.32 -1.08
N LEU A 254 9.73 -4.49 -0.14
CA LEU A 254 10.47 -4.96 1.04
C LEU A 254 9.66 -5.96 1.88
N GLY A 255 8.36 -5.72 2.08
CA GLY A 255 7.51 -6.62 2.87
C GLY A 255 7.37 -8.00 2.22
N VAL A 256 7.16 -8.07 0.91
CA VAL A 256 7.05 -9.36 0.20
C VAL A 256 8.41 -10.05 0.06
N ARG A 257 9.53 -9.31 0.08
CA ARG A 257 10.86 -9.91 0.22
C ARG A 257 11.01 -10.61 1.56
N MET A 258 10.60 -9.96 2.66
CA MET A 258 10.61 -10.59 3.98
C MET A 258 9.78 -11.88 3.99
N VAL A 259 8.60 -11.88 3.35
CA VAL A 259 7.79 -13.10 3.19
C VAL A 259 8.59 -14.18 2.44
N ALA A 260 9.16 -13.86 1.28
CA ALA A 260 9.91 -14.83 0.48
C ALA A 260 11.09 -15.46 1.26
N ASP A 261 11.81 -14.63 2.03
CA ASP A 261 12.94 -15.07 2.85
C ASP A 261 12.49 -15.98 4.00
N PHE A 262 11.32 -15.73 4.60
CA PHE A 262 10.76 -16.62 5.64
C PHE A 262 10.46 -18.02 5.08
N PHE A 263 9.87 -18.09 3.90
CA PHE A 263 9.62 -19.36 3.21
C PHE A 263 10.94 -20.08 2.85
N GLU A 264 11.97 -19.35 2.40
CA GLU A 264 13.28 -19.92 2.08
C GLU A 264 13.98 -20.51 3.33
N MET A 265 13.95 -19.79 4.47
CA MET A 265 14.47 -20.30 5.74
C MET A 265 13.72 -21.54 6.23
N ASP A 266 12.42 -21.61 5.96
CA ASP A 266 11.57 -22.76 6.30
C ASP A 266 11.76 -23.97 5.35
N GLY A 267 12.54 -23.81 4.27
CA GLY A 267 12.88 -24.89 3.34
C GLY A 267 11.96 -25.00 2.12
N TRP A 268 11.17 -23.97 1.83
CA TRP A 268 10.45 -23.85 0.57
C TRP A 268 11.37 -23.36 -0.55
N ASN A 269 11.11 -23.81 -1.77
CA ASN A 269 11.66 -23.23 -2.99
C ASN A 269 10.97 -21.88 -3.24
N SER A 270 11.59 -20.80 -2.77
CA SER A 270 11.01 -19.46 -2.76
C SER A 270 11.43 -18.64 -3.99
N TYR A 271 10.47 -18.36 -4.87
CA TYR A 271 10.65 -17.50 -6.05
C TYR A 271 10.19 -16.08 -5.74
N TYR A 272 11.13 -15.19 -5.49
CA TYR A 272 10.85 -13.77 -5.31
C TYR A 272 10.97 -13.00 -6.63
N LEU A 273 9.85 -12.45 -7.11
CA LEU A 273 9.81 -11.74 -8.41
C LEU A 273 10.02 -10.22 -8.30
N GLY A 274 10.03 -9.67 -7.08
CA GLY A 274 10.25 -8.25 -6.84
C GLY A 274 9.04 -7.35 -7.10
N ALA A 275 9.35 -6.08 -7.36
CA ALA A 275 8.40 -5.02 -7.63
C ALA A 275 7.86 -5.01 -9.08
N ASN A 276 6.64 -4.52 -9.26
CA ASN A 276 6.08 -4.16 -10.58
C ASN A 276 6.10 -5.30 -11.63
N THR A 277 5.88 -6.55 -11.21
CA THR A 277 5.84 -7.70 -12.11
C THR A 277 4.53 -7.72 -12.91
N PRO A 278 4.57 -7.86 -14.26
CA PRO A 278 3.36 -8.00 -15.08
C PRO A 278 2.55 -9.26 -14.75
N ALA A 279 1.21 -9.18 -14.80
CA ALA A 279 0.31 -10.28 -14.47
C ALA A 279 0.60 -11.55 -15.29
N GLU A 280 0.75 -11.43 -16.61
CA GLU A 280 1.09 -12.55 -17.50
C GLU A 280 2.38 -13.26 -17.08
N SER A 281 3.41 -12.51 -16.69
CA SER A 281 4.69 -13.07 -16.23
C SER A 281 4.57 -13.77 -14.89
N ILE A 282 3.71 -13.28 -13.99
CA ILE A 282 3.41 -13.94 -12.72
C ILE A 282 2.75 -15.29 -13.00
N ILE A 283 1.69 -15.32 -13.81
CA ILE A 283 0.95 -16.54 -14.17
C ILE A 283 1.88 -17.56 -14.81
N GLN A 284 2.70 -17.13 -15.76
CA GLN A 284 3.69 -17.99 -16.42
C GLN A 284 4.68 -18.60 -15.40
N THR A 285 5.19 -17.79 -14.46
CA THR A 285 6.14 -18.26 -13.45
C THR A 285 5.50 -19.26 -12.48
N VAL A 286 4.26 -19.00 -12.05
CA VAL A 286 3.51 -19.93 -11.18
C VAL A 286 3.35 -21.29 -11.86
N ASN A 287 3.04 -21.30 -13.16
CA ASN A 287 2.91 -22.51 -13.96
C ASN A 287 4.26 -23.24 -14.15
N ASP A 288 5.31 -22.53 -14.59
CA ASP A 288 6.63 -23.11 -14.88
C ASP A 288 7.30 -23.72 -13.65
N THR A 289 7.00 -23.17 -12.46
CA THR A 289 7.56 -23.63 -11.19
C THR A 289 6.68 -24.64 -10.46
N ASN A 290 5.49 -24.94 -10.99
CA ASN A 290 4.46 -25.76 -10.33
C ASN A 290 4.19 -25.28 -8.89
N ALA A 291 4.10 -23.98 -8.69
CA ALA A 291 3.99 -23.39 -7.36
C ALA A 291 2.69 -23.81 -6.66
N GLN A 292 2.81 -24.31 -5.43
CA GLN A 292 1.66 -24.65 -4.59
C GLN A 292 1.03 -23.40 -3.99
N VAL A 293 1.82 -22.34 -3.78
CA VAL A 293 1.34 -21.05 -3.24
C VAL A 293 1.85 -19.90 -4.11
N VAL A 294 0.97 -18.97 -4.44
CA VAL A 294 1.35 -17.64 -4.96
C VAL A 294 0.93 -16.57 -3.95
N ILE A 295 1.88 -15.70 -3.57
CA ILE A 295 1.71 -14.61 -2.62
C ILE A 295 1.80 -13.29 -3.38
N VAL A 296 0.72 -12.52 -3.38
CA VAL A 296 0.65 -11.22 -4.05
C VAL A 296 0.48 -10.10 -3.03
N SER A 297 1.44 -9.19 -2.99
CA SER A 297 1.43 -8.04 -2.09
C SER A 297 0.98 -6.76 -2.79
N ALA A 298 0.19 -5.94 -2.08
CA ALA A 298 -0.13 -4.56 -2.45
C ALA A 298 0.09 -3.64 -1.24
N THR A 299 0.70 -2.48 -1.45
CA THR A 299 0.89 -1.46 -0.40
C THR A 299 -0.07 -0.29 -0.59
N LEU A 300 -0.19 0.21 -1.82
CA LEU A 300 -1.15 1.27 -2.12
C LEU A 300 -2.52 0.65 -2.45
N SER A 301 -3.58 1.08 -1.75
CA SER A 301 -4.93 0.57 -1.98
C SER A 301 -5.43 0.80 -3.41
N ILE A 302 -4.87 1.80 -4.10
CA ILE A 302 -5.07 2.08 -5.52
C ILE A 302 -4.75 0.93 -6.48
N ASN A 303 -4.00 -0.07 -6.04
CA ASN A 303 -3.61 -1.23 -6.84
C ASN A 303 -4.45 -2.49 -6.54
N VAL A 304 -5.41 -2.42 -5.60
CA VAL A 304 -6.19 -3.60 -5.16
C VAL A 304 -7.03 -4.17 -6.30
N HIS A 305 -7.56 -3.35 -7.20
CA HIS A 305 -8.27 -3.83 -8.37
C HIS A 305 -7.42 -4.64 -9.34
N LYS A 306 -6.14 -4.28 -9.50
CA LYS A 306 -5.20 -5.04 -10.35
C LYS A 306 -4.91 -6.38 -9.72
N LEU A 307 -4.75 -6.41 -8.41
CA LEU A 307 -4.61 -7.64 -7.66
C LEU A 307 -5.86 -8.51 -7.84
N LYS A 308 -7.07 -7.95 -7.72
CA LYS A 308 -8.32 -8.66 -7.99
C LYS A 308 -8.40 -9.22 -9.43
N ALA A 309 -7.90 -8.49 -10.43
CA ALA A 309 -7.83 -8.96 -11.81
C ALA A 309 -6.86 -10.15 -11.94
N LEU A 310 -5.65 -10.04 -11.38
CA LEU A 310 -4.66 -11.13 -11.35
C LEU A 310 -5.23 -12.39 -10.67
N VAL A 311 -5.90 -12.25 -9.53
CA VAL A 311 -6.55 -13.38 -8.84
C VAL A 311 -7.57 -14.07 -9.73
N GLN A 312 -8.36 -13.30 -10.49
CA GLN A 312 -9.34 -13.87 -11.44
C GLN A 312 -8.65 -14.58 -12.61
N GLU A 313 -7.58 -14.01 -13.16
CA GLU A 313 -6.80 -14.65 -14.23
C GLU A 313 -6.17 -15.96 -13.77
N LEU A 314 -5.56 -15.98 -12.58
CA LEU A 314 -5.02 -17.19 -11.95
C LEU A 314 -6.11 -18.26 -11.77
N ARG A 315 -7.31 -17.88 -11.31
CA ARG A 315 -8.44 -18.79 -11.14
C ARG A 315 -9.05 -19.30 -12.43
N ASN A 316 -8.97 -18.53 -13.50
CA ASN A 316 -9.45 -18.94 -14.82
C ASN A 316 -8.48 -19.90 -15.53
N SER A 317 -7.23 -20.01 -15.04
CA SER A 317 -6.26 -20.97 -15.54
C SER A 317 -6.51 -22.36 -14.96
N LYS A 318 -6.89 -23.31 -15.82
CA LYS A 318 -7.13 -24.71 -15.42
C LYS A 318 -5.89 -25.39 -14.85
N ASP A 319 -4.71 -25.01 -15.34
CA ASP A 319 -3.44 -25.58 -14.89
C ASP A 319 -3.07 -25.13 -13.46
N LEU A 320 -3.73 -24.08 -12.95
CA LEU A 320 -3.47 -23.47 -11.64
C LEU A 320 -4.62 -23.65 -10.64
N GLU A 321 -5.56 -24.57 -10.91
CA GLU A 321 -6.73 -24.81 -10.06
C GLU A 321 -6.34 -25.20 -8.61
N ASN A 322 -5.20 -25.90 -8.45
CA ASN A 322 -4.69 -26.34 -7.16
C ASN A 322 -3.72 -25.34 -6.50
N THR A 323 -3.38 -24.23 -7.15
CA THR A 323 -2.48 -23.22 -6.58
C THR A 323 -3.27 -22.37 -5.58
N THR A 324 -2.79 -22.35 -4.34
CA THR A 324 -3.32 -21.46 -3.30
C THR A 324 -2.89 -20.03 -3.59
N ILE A 325 -3.84 -19.10 -3.58
CA ILE A 325 -3.60 -17.68 -3.74
C ILE A 325 -3.69 -17.00 -2.37
N MET A 326 -2.57 -16.50 -1.89
CA MET A 326 -2.48 -15.70 -0.68
C MET A 326 -2.23 -14.23 -1.05
N VAL A 327 -2.90 -13.33 -0.33
CA VAL A 327 -2.73 -11.88 -0.51
C VAL A 327 -2.29 -11.23 0.79
N GLY A 328 -1.68 -10.06 0.69
CA GLY A 328 -1.24 -9.31 1.86
C GLY A 328 -0.77 -7.91 1.54
N GLY A 329 -0.26 -7.23 2.57
CA GLY A 329 0.16 -5.83 2.52
C GLY A 329 -0.88 -4.88 3.11
N HIS A 330 -0.54 -3.58 3.10
CA HIS A 330 -1.24 -2.56 3.90
C HIS A 330 -2.78 -2.55 3.73
N PRO A 331 -3.37 -2.60 2.51
CA PRO A 331 -4.82 -2.60 2.35
C PRO A 331 -5.52 -3.77 3.05
N PHE A 332 -4.89 -4.95 3.09
CA PHE A 332 -5.45 -6.14 3.73
C PHE A 332 -5.30 -6.14 5.25
N ASN A 333 -4.38 -5.32 5.78
CA ASN A 333 -4.29 -5.04 7.22
C ASN A 333 -5.34 -4.01 7.67
N ILE A 334 -5.75 -3.11 6.78
CA ILE A 334 -6.79 -2.11 7.03
C ILE A 334 -8.21 -2.70 6.95
N ASP A 335 -8.48 -3.56 5.96
CA ASP A 335 -9.74 -4.29 5.83
C ASP A 335 -9.47 -5.81 5.84
N PRO A 336 -9.59 -6.48 7.01
CA PRO A 336 -9.33 -7.92 7.14
C PRO A 336 -10.24 -8.82 6.31
N GLU A 337 -11.34 -8.29 5.77
CA GLU A 337 -12.28 -9.03 4.90
C GLU A 337 -12.00 -8.78 3.40
N LEU A 338 -11.03 -7.93 3.07
CA LEU A 338 -10.70 -7.52 1.70
C LEU A 338 -10.27 -8.70 0.81
N TRP A 339 -9.57 -9.67 1.38
CA TRP A 339 -9.09 -10.85 0.65
C TRP A 339 -10.22 -11.68 0.04
N LYS A 340 -11.36 -11.78 0.73
CA LYS A 340 -12.58 -12.43 0.22
C LYS A 340 -13.16 -11.68 -0.97
N LYS A 341 -13.11 -10.33 -0.94
CA LYS A 341 -13.64 -9.46 -2.00
C LYS A 341 -12.80 -9.48 -3.28
N VAL A 342 -11.50 -9.76 -3.15
CA VAL A 342 -10.59 -9.96 -4.30
C VAL A 342 -10.59 -11.43 -4.79
N GLY A 343 -11.10 -12.36 -3.99
CA GLY A 343 -11.26 -13.78 -4.35
C GLY A 343 -10.04 -14.65 -4.05
N ALA A 344 -9.17 -14.21 -3.14
CA ALA A 344 -8.03 -15.01 -2.68
C ALA A 344 -8.47 -16.11 -1.71
N ASP A 345 -7.61 -17.10 -1.46
CA ASP A 345 -7.90 -18.18 -0.50
C ASP A 345 -7.47 -17.80 0.91
N LEU A 346 -6.36 -17.07 1.03
CA LEU A 346 -5.73 -16.73 2.30
C LEU A 346 -5.29 -15.27 2.35
N ASN A 347 -5.19 -14.76 3.57
CA ASN A 347 -4.60 -13.46 3.90
C ASN A 347 -3.74 -13.59 5.14
N ALA A 348 -2.59 -12.90 5.13
CA ALA A 348 -1.72 -12.84 6.29
C ALA A 348 -1.23 -11.40 6.52
N PRO A 349 -1.18 -10.94 7.79
CA PRO A 349 -0.79 -9.57 8.08
C PRO A 349 0.73 -9.32 8.05
N ASP A 350 1.54 -10.38 8.15
CA ASP A 350 3.00 -10.33 8.17
C ASP A 350 3.63 -11.63 7.63
N ALA A 351 4.96 -11.64 7.50
CA ALA A 351 5.72 -12.76 6.96
C ALA A 351 5.62 -14.04 7.81
N LYS A 352 5.54 -13.92 9.14
CA LYS A 352 5.48 -15.07 10.04
C LYS A 352 4.14 -15.79 9.93
N GLN A 353 3.05 -15.02 9.94
CA GLN A 353 1.71 -15.56 9.82
C GLN A 353 1.46 -16.10 8.41
N SER A 354 2.06 -15.49 7.39
CA SER A 354 2.01 -16.00 6.01
C SER A 354 2.61 -17.40 5.92
N LEU A 355 3.79 -17.60 6.53
CA LEU A 355 4.44 -18.90 6.58
C LEU A 355 3.62 -19.94 7.38
N ALA A 356 3.11 -19.55 8.56
CA ALA A 356 2.32 -20.43 9.41
C ALA A 356 1.08 -20.96 8.67
N LEU A 357 0.29 -20.06 8.07
CA LEU A 357 -0.91 -20.43 7.30
C LEU A 357 -0.57 -21.31 6.09
N ALA A 358 0.55 -21.04 5.41
CA ALA A 358 0.96 -21.87 4.29
C ALA A 358 1.36 -23.28 4.72
N ASN A 359 2.05 -23.42 5.86
CA ASN A 359 2.42 -24.75 6.38
C ASN A 359 1.18 -25.56 6.80
N GLU A 360 0.18 -24.94 7.42
CA GLU A 360 -1.09 -25.60 7.81
C GLU A 360 -1.84 -26.25 6.64
N LEU A 361 -1.64 -25.78 5.40
CA LEU A 361 -2.26 -26.37 4.20
C LEU A 361 -1.69 -27.74 3.81
N PHE A 362 -0.47 -28.04 4.24
CA PHE A 362 0.30 -29.22 3.82
C PHE A 362 0.74 -30.07 5.01
N GLU A 363 0.14 -29.87 6.18
CA GLU A 363 0.29 -30.72 7.38
C GLU A 363 -0.63 -31.95 7.38
#